data_AF-A0A3P8X726-F1
#
_entry.id   AF-A0A3P8X726-F1
#
_cell.length_a   1.000
_cell.length_b   1.000
_cell.length_c   1.000
_cell.angle_alpha   90.00
_cell.angle_beta   90.00
_cell.angle_gamma   90.00
#
_symmetry.space_group_name_H-M   'P 1'
#
loop_
_entity.id
_entity.type
_entity.pdbx_description
1 polymer ?
#
loop_
_entity_poly.entity_id
_entity_poly.type
_entity_poly.pdbx_seq_one_letter_code
_entity_poly.pdbx_strand_id
1 'polypeptide(L)'
;RAGLKKTLTRKGNDEPPAPPPPGVGGRNRVTLKKEIGLLSACTIIIGNIIGSGIFISPKGVLEHSGSVGLALVVWVLGGCIAGLGSMCYAELGVTIPKSGGDYSYVTEIFGGLMGFLLLWSAVVIMYPTTLAVIALTFSNYVLQPVFPNCVPPYMATRMLSATCLLLLTWVNCSSVRMATRIQDVFTVGKLMALGLIIVVGLVQIFNGNYEGLTPQVAFSMDRAPSVGQIALAFLQASFAFSGWNFLNYVTEEVVEPRRNLPRAIFISIPLVTFVYTLTNIAYFSSMSPEELLSSNAVAVTFGEKLLGMFSVIIPISVALSTFGGINGYLFTSSSPMCVSSGCVSQEPEKACSSTAGRNLTFTDPSRYRSHCISY
;
A
#
# COMPACT_ATOMS: atom_id res chain seq x y z
N ARG A 1 33.65 50.62 37.94
CA ARG A 1 34.96 50.73 38.62
C ARG A 1 35.80 49.53 38.22
N ALA A 2 36.94 49.79 37.57
CA ALA A 2 38.17 48.98 37.40
C ALA A 2 38.06 47.42 37.41
N GLY A 3 38.65 46.68 36.47
CA GLY A 3 40.01 46.88 36.01
C GLY A 3 40.42 46.02 34.80
N LEU A 4 41.63 46.32 34.36
CA LEU A 4 42.24 46.16 33.05
C LEU A 4 43.37 45.11 33.11
N LYS A 5 43.71 44.53 31.95
CA LYS A 5 44.96 43.84 31.54
C LYS A 5 45.06 42.33 31.81
N LYS A 6 45.31 41.54 30.76
CA LYS A 6 46.62 41.39 30.09
C LYS A 6 46.49 40.61 28.77
N THR A 7 46.88 41.29 27.70
CA THR A 7 47.34 40.71 26.43
C THR A 7 48.68 40.01 26.67
N LEU A 8 48.79 38.73 26.34
CA LEU A 8 50.07 38.05 26.15
C LEU A 8 50.02 37.35 24.79
N THR A 9 50.62 38.02 23.81
CA THR A 9 51.09 37.45 22.55
C THR A 9 52.18 36.42 22.84
N ARG A 10 51.98 35.16 22.45
CA ARG A 10 53.08 34.21 22.24
C ARG A 10 53.08 33.81 20.76
N LYS A 11 54.08 34.30 20.04
CA LYS A 11 54.46 33.90 18.68
C LYS A 11 54.87 32.41 18.66
N GLY A 12 54.43 31.72 17.61
CA GLY A 12 55.22 30.75 16.83
C GLY A 12 55.58 29.43 17.50
N ASN A 13 54.86 28.38 17.12
CA ASN A 13 55.44 27.18 16.50
C ASN A 13 54.34 26.55 15.64
N ASP A 14 54.42 26.84 14.33
CA ASP A 14 53.61 26.20 13.29
C ASP A 14 54.17 24.78 13.07
N GLU A 15 53.53 23.78 13.68
CA GLU A 15 53.65 22.39 13.26
C GLU A 15 52.25 21.91 12.85
N PRO A 16 52.04 21.46 11.60
CA PRO A 16 50.75 20.89 11.21
C PRO A 16 50.49 19.61 12.02
N PRO A 17 49.25 19.36 12.49
CA PRO A 17 48.93 18.16 13.23
C PRO A 17 49.24 16.92 12.38
N ALA A 18 49.95 15.97 12.98
CA ALA A 18 50.35 14.72 12.34
C ALA A 18 49.14 14.00 11.72
N PRO A 19 49.27 13.42 10.51
CA PRO A 19 48.19 12.70 9.87
C PRO A 19 47.78 11.48 10.71
N PRO A 20 46.47 11.20 10.84
CA PRO A 20 46.00 10.03 11.59
C PRO A 20 46.53 8.73 10.96
N PRO A 21 46.81 7.70 11.78
CA PRO A 21 47.38 6.45 11.30
C PRO A 21 46.45 5.77 10.27
N PRO A 22 47.00 5.21 9.17
CA PRO A 22 46.22 4.53 8.17
C PRO A 22 45.82 3.14 8.69
N GLY A 23 44.54 2.95 9.02
CA GLY A 23 44.02 1.62 9.28
C GLY A 23 43.01 1.52 10.42
N VAL A 24 41.82 2.08 10.22
CA VAL A 24 40.58 1.42 10.64
C VAL A 24 39.61 1.61 9.49
N GLY A 25 39.40 0.54 8.71
CA GLY A 25 38.36 0.52 7.70
C GLY A 25 37.02 0.79 8.38
N GLY A 26 36.57 2.05 8.30
CA GLY A 26 35.22 2.41 8.70
C GLY A 26 34.30 1.49 7.93
N ARG A 27 33.53 0.66 8.62
CA ARG A 27 32.37 0.02 8.03
C ARG A 27 31.52 1.17 7.51
N ASN A 28 31.58 1.44 6.21
CA ASN A 28 30.64 2.32 5.53
C ASN A 28 29.26 1.74 5.83
N ARG A 29 28.60 2.26 6.86
CA ARG A 29 27.18 2.01 7.07
C ARG A 29 26.55 2.51 5.79
N VAL A 30 26.00 1.59 5.02
CA VAL A 30 25.23 1.90 3.82
C VAL A 30 24.02 2.69 4.33
N THR A 31 24.11 4.03 4.29
CA THR A 31 23.00 4.90 4.65
C THR A 31 22.21 5.19 3.39
N LEU A 32 20.92 4.88 3.43
CA LEU A 32 20.00 5.20 2.35
C LEU A 32 19.97 6.71 2.11
N LYS A 33 19.92 7.11 0.84
CA LYS A 33 19.93 8.51 0.45
C LYS A 33 18.53 9.10 0.70
N LYS A 34 18.47 10.23 1.40
CA LYS A 34 17.22 10.94 1.67
C LYS A 34 16.75 11.68 0.42
N GLU A 35 15.78 11.10 -0.29
CA GLU A 35 15.24 11.67 -1.54
C GLU A 35 13.73 11.93 -1.48
N ILE A 36 13.02 11.38 -0.48
CA ILE A 36 11.56 11.48 -0.40
C ILE A 36 11.16 12.76 0.37
N GLY A 37 10.74 13.79 -0.38
CA GLY A 37 10.15 15.01 0.18
C GLY A 37 8.68 14.85 0.60
N LEU A 38 8.07 15.90 1.16
CA LEU A 38 6.69 15.87 1.66
C LEU A 38 5.65 15.53 0.57
N LEU A 39 5.74 16.17 -0.60
CA LEU A 39 4.81 15.91 -1.70
C LEU A 39 4.94 14.47 -2.21
N SER A 40 6.17 14.00 -2.41
CA SER A 40 6.45 12.61 -2.78
C SER A 40 5.91 11.64 -1.75
N ALA A 41 6.10 11.92 -0.45
CA ALA A 41 5.56 11.12 0.65
C ALA A 41 4.03 11.06 0.61
N CYS A 42 3.34 12.19 0.40
CA CYS A 42 1.88 12.20 0.23
C CYS A 42 1.44 11.36 -0.97
N THR A 43 2.09 11.53 -2.13
CA THR A 43 1.74 10.76 -3.33
C THR A 43 1.99 9.27 -3.17
N ILE A 44 3.01 8.88 -2.41
CA ILE A 44 3.29 7.47 -2.08
C ILE A 44 2.20 6.91 -1.17
N ILE A 45 1.80 7.63 -0.11
CA ILE A 45 0.72 7.17 0.78
C ILE A 45 -0.59 7.06 0.00
N ILE A 46 -1.00 8.11 -0.71
CA ILE A 46 -2.23 8.13 -1.49
C ILE A 46 -2.19 7.03 -2.55
N GLY A 47 -1.06 6.90 -3.25
CA GLY A 47 -0.86 5.89 -4.29
C GLY A 47 -0.90 4.46 -3.73
N ASN A 48 -0.43 4.22 -2.51
CA ASN A 48 -0.46 2.87 -1.93
C ASN A 48 -1.82 2.54 -1.31
N ILE A 49 -2.48 3.50 -0.67
CA ILE A 49 -3.81 3.29 -0.11
C ILE A 49 -4.86 3.14 -1.22
N ILE A 50 -4.86 4.06 -2.20
CA ILE A 50 -5.78 4.01 -3.34
C ILE A 50 -5.35 2.85 -4.24
N GLY A 51 -5.88 1.67 -3.96
CA GLY A 51 -5.63 0.45 -4.71
C GLY A 51 -6.90 -0.12 -5.33
N SER A 52 -6.92 -1.45 -5.47
CA SER A 52 -8.10 -2.18 -5.93
C SER A 52 -9.20 -2.32 -4.86
N GLY A 53 -8.89 -2.02 -3.60
CA GLY A 53 -9.82 -2.19 -2.48
C GLY A 53 -11.13 -1.42 -2.64
N ILE A 54 -11.09 -0.18 -3.15
CA ILE A 54 -12.30 0.63 -3.39
C ILE A 54 -13.23 0.04 -4.45
N PHE A 55 -12.74 -0.87 -5.29
CA PHE A 55 -13.53 -1.56 -6.31
C PHE A 55 -14.14 -2.88 -5.81
N ILE A 56 -13.78 -3.33 -4.60
CA ILE A 56 -14.22 -4.61 -4.02
C ILE A 56 -15.05 -4.35 -2.76
N SER A 57 -14.49 -3.56 -1.83
CA SER A 57 -15.03 -3.33 -0.50
C SER A 57 -16.45 -2.73 -0.46
N PRO A 58 -16.90 -1.86 -1.39
CA PRO A 58 -18.26 -1.30 -1.31
C PRO A 58 -19.36 -2.35 -1.22
N LYS A 59 -19.23 -3.46 -1.97
CA LYS A 59 -20.19 -4.57 -1.92
C LYS A 59 -20.22 -5.23 -0.55
N GLY A 60 -19.06 -5.61 0.00
CA GLY A 60 -18.97 -6.26 1.30
C GLY A 60 -19.34 -5.35 2.48
N VAL A 61 -19.03 -4.05 2.39
CA VAL A 61 -19.45 -3.05 3.38
C VAL A 61 -20.96 -2.92 3.39
N LEU A 62 -21.60 -2.80 2.22
CA LEU A 62 -23.06 -2.69 2.11
C LEU A 62 -23.77 -3.97 2.57
N GLU A 63 -23.26 -5.14 2.18
CA GLU A 63 -23.83 -6.45 2.56
C GLU A 63 -23.88 -6.64 4.07
N HIS A 64 -22.85 -6.17 4.78
CA HIS A 64 -22.74 -6.31 6.21
C HIS A 64 -23.34 -5.13 7.00
N SER A 65 -23.41 -3.92 6.42
CA SER A 65 -24.07 -2.78 7.05
C SER A 65 -25.59 -2.85 6.93
N GLY A 66 -26.13 -3.50 5.89
CA GLY A 66 -27.57 -3.65 5.66
C GLY A 66 -28.30 -2.35 5.27
N SER A 67 -27.59 -1.22 5.19
CA SER A 67 -28.12 0.08 4.78
C SER A 67 -27.03 0.96 4.19
N VAL A 68 -27.44 1.80 3.24
CA VAL A 68 -26.58 2.78 2.54
C VAL A 68 -26.01 3.81 3.52
N GLY A 69 -26.85 4.37 4.39
CA GLY A 69 -26.45 5.35 5.40
C GLY A 69 -25.42 4.78 6.37
N LEU A 70 -25.63 3.55 6.87
CA LEU A 70 -24.65 2.91 7.74
C LEU A 70 -23.35 2.54 6.99
N ALA A 71 -23.43 2.13 5.71
CA ALA A 71 -22.25 1.88 4.89
C ALA A 71 -21.35 3.13 4.79
N LEU A 72 -21.95 4.31 4.53
CA LEU A 72 -21.21 5.58 4.47
C LEU A 72 -20.58 5.95 5.82
N VAL A 73 -21.28 5.70 6.92
CA VAL A 73 -20.73 5.89 8.28
C VAL A 73 -19.52 4.97 8.50
N VAL A 74 -19.58 3.71 8.07
CA VAL A 74 -18.46 2.76 8.17
C VAL A 74 -17.26 3.25 7.36
N TRP A 75 -17.45 3.84 6.17
CA TRP A 75 -16.35 4.41 5.39
C TRP A 75 -15.66 5.59 6.08
N VAL A 76 -16.44 6.53 6.63
CA VAL A 76 -15.90 7.69 7.36
C VAL A 76 -15.18 7.24 8.63
N LEU A 77 -15.81 6.39 9.43
CA LEU A 77 -15.21 5.87 10.67
C LEU A 77 -14.01 4.98 10.39
N GLY A 78 -14.03 4.18 9.32
CA GLY A 78 -12.90 3.37 8.89
C GLY A 78 -11.69 4.22 8.52
N GLY A 79 -11.91 5.35 7.83
CA GLY A 79 -10.88 6.36 7.56
C GLY A 79 -10.33 7.01 8.84
N CYS A 80 -11.20 7.33 9.80
CA CYS A 80 -10.78 7.84 11.11
C CYS A 80 -9.92 6.82 11.88
N ILE A 81 -10.31 5.54 11.89
CA ILE A 81 -9.54 4.46 12.54
C ILE A 81 -8.17 4.30 11.86
N ALA A 82 -8.12 4.31 10.53
CA ALA A 82 -6.87 4.26 9.78
C ALA A 82 -5.98 5.48 10.10
N GLY A 83 -6.58 6.67 10.22
CA GLY A 83 -5.91 7.90 10.63
C GLY A 83 -5.27 7.78 12.00
N LEU A 84 -6.03 7.35 13.01
CA LEU A 84 -5.53 7.15 14.37
C LEU A 84 -4.42 6.08 14.42
N GLY A 85 -4.62 4.94 13.75
CA GLY A 85 -3.62 3.87 13.68
C GLY A 85 -2.31 4.34 13.03
N SER A 86 -2.41 5.06 11.93
CA SER A 86 -1.24 5.61 11.24
C SER A 86 -0.48 6.65 12.08
N MET A 87 -1.16 7.43 12.92
CA MET A 87 -0.53 8.40 13.80
C MET A 87 0.28 7.72 14.90
N CYS A 88 -0.25 6.65 15.51
CA CYS A 88 0.51 5.82 16.45
C CYS A 88 1.76 5.23 15.77
N TYR A 89 1.61 4.76 14.53
CA TYR A 89 2.72 4.24 13.74
C TYR A 89 3.73 5.33 13.35
N ALA A 90 3.29 6.57 13.12
CA ALA A 90 4.20 7.67 12.82
C ALA A 90 5.13 7.96 14.01
N GLU A 91 4.61 7.91 15.24
CA GLU A 91 5.40 8.05 16.46
C GLU A 91 6.46 6.95 16.59
N LEU A 92 6.08 5.70 16.32
CA LEU A 92 7.00 4.56 16.29
C LEU A 92 8.10 4.75 15.22
N GLY A 93 7.75 5.20 14.01
CA GLY A 93 8.71 5.41 12.93
C GLY A 93 9.72 6.52 13.18
N VAL A 94 9.34 7.55 13.94
CA VAL A 94 10.29 8.61 14.33
C VAL A 94 11.11 8.27 15.58
N THR A 95 10.61 7.36 16.41
CA THR A 95 11.27 6.89 17.65
C THR A 95 12.28 5.79 17.35
N ILE A 96 11.93 4.85 16.47
CA ILE A 96 12.77 3.74 16.02
C ILE A 96 13.01 3.90 14.51
N PRO A 97 13.92 4.80 14.09
CA PRO A 97 14.18 5.07 12.67
C PRO A 97 15.06 3.97 12.07
N LYS A 98 14.56 2.73 12.06
CA LYS A 98 15.16 1.56 11.43
C LYS A 98 14.29 1.14 10.25
N SER A 99 14.91 0.85 9.12
CA SER A 99 14.25 0.16 8.00
C SER A 99 13.67 -1.19 8.47
N GLY A 100 12.49 -1.57 7.94
CA GLY A 100 11.80 -2.83 8.28
C GLY A 100 10.41 -2.69 8.91
N GLY A 101 9.97 -1.47 9.22
CA GLY A 101 8.60 -1.16 9.65
C GLY A 101 8.13 -1.99 10.85
N ASP A 102 7.00 -2.68 10.69
CA ASP A 102 6.31 -3.41 11.75
C ASP A 102 7.21 -4.47 12.42
N TYR A 103 8.05 -5.15 11.64
CA TYR A 103 9.01 -6.14 12.15
C TYR A 103 10.05 -5.52 13.09
N SER A 104 10.61 -4.38 12.70
CA SER A 104 11.63 -3.68 13.49
C SER A 104 11.05 -3.19 14.81
N TYR A 105 9.79 -2.73 14.83
CA TYR A 105 9.13 -2.28 16.06
C TYR A 105 8.86 -3.43 17.02
N VAL A 106 8.27 -4.53 16.54
CA VAL A 106 7.93 -5.68 17.39
C VAL A 106 9.18 -6.36 17.93
N THR A 107 10.23 -6.48 17.12
CA THR A 107 11.50 -7.10 17.53
C THR A 107 12.22 -6.28 18.60
N GLU A 108 12.19 -4.95 18.50
CA GLU A 108 12.82 -4.08 19.50
C GLU A 108 12.11 -4.14 20.86
N ILE A 109 10.78 -4.24 20.87
CA ILE A 109 9.96 -4.18 22.09
C ILE A 109 9.82 -5.55 22.75
N PHE A 110 9.51 -6.59 21.97
CA PHE A 110 9.14 -7.91 22.47
C PHE A 110 10.19 -9.00 22.19
N GLY A 111 11.29 -8.66 21.51
CA GLY A 111 12.38 -9.57 21.21
C GLY A 111 12.16 -10.45 19.98
N GLY A 112 13.11 -11.36 19.75
CA GLY A 112 13.22 -12.11 18.49
C GLY A 112 12.06 -13.05 18.18
N LEU A 113 11.45 -13.69 19.18
CA LEU A 113 10.35 -14.65 18.94
C LEU A 113 9.10 -13.96 18.40
N MET A 114 8.71 -12.82 18.97
CA MET A 114 7.54 -12.07 18.51
C MET A 114 7.79 -11.43 17.13
N GLY A 115 9.02 -10.95 16.90
CA GLY A 115 9.44 -10.51 15.56
C GLY A 115 9.33 -11.63 14.52
N PHE A 116 9.79 -12.85 14.86
CA PHE A 116 9.67 -14.02 13.99
C PHE A 116 8.22 -14.39 13.68
N LEU A 117 7.33 -14.42 14.69
CA LEU A 117 5.92 -14.77 14.48
C LEU A 117 5.20 -13.75 13.57
N LEU A 118 5.50 -12.46 13.74
CA LEU A 118 4.98 -11.42 12.84
C LEU A 118 5.47 -11.65 11.41
N LEU A 119 6.76 -11.92 11.23
CA LEU A 119 7.34 -12.14 9.92
C LEU A 119 6.81 -13.40 9.24
N TRP A 120 6.69 -14.49 10.00
CA TRP A 120 6.10 -15.75 9.54
C TRP A 120 4.66 -15.56 9.07
N SER A 121 3.82 -14.90 9.87
CA SER A 121 2.43 -14.63 9.50
C SER A 121 2.33 -13.67 8.30
N ALA A 122 3.21 -12.67 8.21
CA ALA A 122 3.26 -11.77 7.07
C ALA A 122 3.56 -12.52 5.77
N VAL A 123 4.61 -13.36 5.75
CA VAL A 123 5.08 -14.07 4.54
C VAL A 123 4.14 -15.21 4.15
N VAL A 124 3.62 -15.98 5.10
CA VAL A 124 2.80 -17.17 4.82
C VAL A 124 1.33 -16.81 4.59
N ILE A 125 0.81 -15.81 5.30
CA ILE A 125 -0.64 -15.52 5.33
C ILE A 125 -0.92 -14.18 4.67
N MET A 126 -0.35 -13.08 5.16
CA MET A 126 -0.80 -11.73 4.77
C MET A 126 -0.48 -11.39 3.31
N TYR A 127 0.78 -11.55 2.89
CA TYR A 127 1.20 -11.22 1.52
C TYR A 127 0.55 -12.12 0.46
N PRO A 128 0.56 -13.47 0.58
CA PRO A 128 -0.05 -14.34 -0.43
C PRO A 128 -1.55 -14.13 -0.56
N THR A 129 -2.26 -13.96 0.57
CA THR A 129 -3.71 -13.74 0.55
C THR A 129 -4.06 -12.42 -0.11
N THR A 130 -3.31 -11.35 0.19
CA THR A 130 -3.54 -10.03 -0.41
C THR A 130 -3.29 -10.06 -1.92
N LEU A 131 -2.20 -10.68 -2.38
CA LEU A 131 -1.90 -10.87 -3.80
C LEU A 131 -3.00 -11.68 -4.51
N ALA A 132 -3.49 -12.75 -3.87
CA ALA A 132 -4.56 -13.59 -4.41
C ALA A 132 -5.88 -12.81 -4.55
N VAL A 133 -6.26 -12.02 -3.55
CA VAL A 133 -7.48 -11.19 -3.61
C VAL A 133 -7.39 -10.20 -4.76
N ILE A 134 -6.27 -9.47 -4.89
CA ILE A 134 -6.09 -8.48 -5.95
C ILE A 134 -6.10 -9.14 -7.35
N ALA A 135 -5.47 -10.31 -7.50
CA ALA A 135 -5.45 -11.05 -8.76
C ALA A 135 -6.84 -11.59 -9.16
N LEU A 136 -7.65 -12.01 -8.19
CA LEU A 136 -9.04 -12.39 -8.43
C LEU A 136 -9.89 -11.21 -8.86
N THR A 137 -9.67 -10.05 -8.24
CA THR A 137 -10.33 -8.80 -8.65
C THR A 137 -9.98 -8.44 -10.09
N PHE A 138 -8.70 -8.51 -10.47
CA PHE A 138 -8.28 -8.30 -11.86
C PHE A 138 -9.11 -9.16 -12.82
N SER A 139 -9.20 -10.47 -12.53
CA SER A 139 -9.89 -11.41 -13.42
C SER A 139 -11.40 -11.18 -13.46
N ASN A 140 -12.04 -10.91 -12.32
CA ASN A 140 -13.47 -10.60 -12.28
C ASN A 140 -13.80 -9.33 -13.09
N TYR A 141 -12.98 -8.29 -12.98
CA TYR A 141 -13.18 -7.04 -13.71
C TYR A 141 -12.92 -7.17 -15.22
N VAL A 142 -11.96 -8.01 -15.63
CA VAL A 142 -11.68 -8.29 -17.05
C VAL A 142 -12.74 -9.18 -17.67
N LEU A 143 -13.28 -10.16 -16.92
CA LEU A 143 -14.27 -11.10 -17.41
C LEU A 143 -15.70 -10.55 -17.36
N GLN A 144 -16.00 -9.54 -16.54
CA GLN A 144 -17.34 -8.97 -16.42
C GLN A 144 -17.93 -8.52 -17.77
N PRO A 145 -17.22 -7.78 -18.65
CA PRO A 145 -17.77 -7.37 -19.95
C PRO A 145 -17.99 -8.55 -20.92
N VAL A 146 -17.25 -9.65 -20.74
CA VAL A 146 -17.38 -10.87 -21.58
C VAL A 146 -18.59 -11.69 -21.13
N PHE A 147 -18.90 -11.66 -19.84
CA PHE A 147 -20.01 -12.38 -19.20
C PHE A 147 -20.94 -11.39 -18.47
N PRO A 148 -21.64 -10.48 -19.19
CA PRO A 148 -22.39 -9.40 -18.56
C PRO A 148 -23.59 -9.89 -17.72
N ASN A 149 -24.24 -10.96 -18.18
CA ASN A 149 -25.48 -11.48 -17.57
C ASN A 149 -25.29 -12.80 -16.80
N CYS A 150 -24.04 -13.26 -16.62
CA CYS A 150 -23.78 -14.54 -15.98
C CYS A 150 -22.49 -14.49 -15.16
N VAL A 151 -22.40 -15.36 -14.14
CA VAL A 151 -21.19 -15.47 -13.33
C VAL A 151 -20.07 -16.08 -14.20
N PRO A 152 -18.87 -15.46 -14.27
CA PRO A 152 -17.76 -16.01 -15.01
C PRO A 152 -17.41 -17.44 -14.54
N PRO A 153 -17.03 -18.36 -15.45
CA PRO A 153 -16.68 -19.73 -15.08
C PRO A 153 -15.54 -19.75 -14.04
N TYR A 154 -15.71 -20.53 -12.97
CA TYR A 154 -14.77 -20.60 -11.85
C TYR A 154 -13.31 -20.82 -12.29
N MET A 155 -13.09 -21.75 -13.23
CA MET A 155 -11.75 -22.06 -13.74
C MET A 155 -11.16 -20.91 -14.57
N ALA A 156 -11.97 -20.19 -15.35
CA ALA A 156 -11.49 -19.07 -16.15
C ALA A 156 -10.96 -17.94 -15.27
N THR A 157 -11.70 -17.56 -14.22
CA THR A 157 -11.26 -16.53 -13.26
C THR A 157 -9.95 -16.92 -12.58
N ARG A 158 -9.80 -18.18 -12.15
CA ARG A 158 -8.60 -18.66 -11.44
C ARG A 158 -7.39 -18.76 -12.36
N MET A 159 -7.55 -19.28 -13.57
CA MET A 159 -6.46 -19.38 -14.55
C MET A 159 -5.98 -18.00 -14.99
N LEU A 160 -6.90 -17.05 -15.23
CA LEU A 160 -6.54 -15.68 -15.57
C LEU A 160 -5.80 -14.99 -14.41
N SER A 161 -6.25 -15.20 -13.17
CA SER A 161 -5.60 -14.65 -11.97
C SER A 161 -4.18 -15.20 -11.81
N ALA A 162 -4.02 -16.52 -11.96
CA ALA A 162 -2.72 -17.17 -11.88
C ALA A 162 -1.79 -16.70 -12.99
N THR A 163 -2.29 -16.55 -14.23
CA THR A 163 -1.52 -16.04 -15.36
C THR A 163 -1.04 -14.61 -15.11
N CYS A 164 -1.91 -13.74 -14.60
CA CYS A 164 -1.57 -12.37 -14.23
C CYS A 164 -0.47 -12.33 -13.17
N LEU A 165 -0.60 -13.13 -12.11
CA LEU A 165 0.37 -13.18 -11.03
C LEU A 165 1.72 -13.74 -11.48
N LEU A 166 1.74 -14.82 -12.27
CA LEU A 166 2.97 -15.40 -12.82
C LEU A 166 3.68 -14.44 -13.77
N LEU A 167 2.92 -13.75 -14.64
CA LEU A 167 3.46 -12.74 -15.55
C LEU A 167 4.11 -11.60 -14.78
N LEU A 168 3.41 -11.06 -13.77
CA LEU A 168 3.95 -9.97 -12.95
C LEU A 168 5.16 -10.38 -12.15
N THR A 169 5.15 -11.59 -11.59
CA THR A 169 6.31 -12.15 -10.90
C THR A 169 7.50 -12.23 -11.86
N TRP A 170 7.29 -12.75 -13.07
CA TRP A 170 8.34 -12.85 -14.09
C TRP A 170 8.90 -11.47 -14.49
N VAL A 171 8.04 -10.46 -14.69
CA VAL A 171 8.47 -9.07 -14.99
C VAL A 171 9.31 -8.50 -13.85
N ASN A 172 8.88 -8.69 -12.60
CA ASN A 172 9.61 -8.21 -11.43
C ASN A 172 10.96 -8.90 -11.25
N CYS A 173 11.05 -10.20 -11.54
CA CYS A 173 12.32 -10.93 -11.54
C CYS A 173 13.26 -10.54 -12.69
N SER A 174 12.72 -10.05 -13.81
CA SER A 174 13.51 -9.73 -15.01
C SER A 174 14.05 -8.29 -15.01
N SER A 175 13.25 -7.30 -14.62
CA SER A 175 13.70 -5.91 -14.58
C SER A 175 12.87 -5.03 -13.65
N VAL A 176 13.45 -4.71 -12.50
CA VAL A 176 12.90 -3.75 -11.51
C VAL A 176 12.60 -2.39 -12.13
N ARG A 177 13.43 -1.91 -13.07
CA ARG A 177 13.22 -0.60 -13.74
C ARG A 177 12.01 -0.57 -14.66
N MET A 178 11.64 -1.70 -15.26
CA MET A 178 10.43 -1.79 -16.07
C MET A 178 9.20 -1.82 -15.15
N ALA A 179 9.27 -2.62 -14.09
CA ALA A 179 8.20 -2.72 -13.10
C ALA A 179 7.89 -1.38 -12.42
N THR A 180 8.89 -0.53 -12.12
CA THR A 180 8.65 0.81 -11.57
C THR A 180 8.01 1.78 -12.58
N ARG A 181 8.47 1.81 -13.84
CA ARG A 181 7.85 2.66 -14.88
C ARG A 181 6.39 2.28 -15.15
N ILE A 182 6.11 0.99 -15.15
CA ILE A 182 4.76 0.44 -15.34
C ILE A 182 3.83 0.90 -14.20
N GLN A 183 4.32 0.91 -12.96
CA GLN A 183 3.56 1.33 -11.78
C GLN A 183 3.18 2.82 -11.79
N ASP A 184 4.07 3.70 -12.26
CA ASP A 184 3.80 5.14 -12.34
C ASP A 184 2.62 5.44 -13.29
N VAL A 185 2.62 4.81 -14.47
CA VAL A 185 1.54 4.94 -15.46
C VAL A 185 0.21 4.45 -14.88
N PHE A 186 0.20 3.34 -14.16
CA PHE A 186 -1.02 2.77 -13.59
C PHE A 186 -1.57 3.59 -12.42
N THR A 187 -0.71 4.29 -11.70
CA THR A 187 -1.11 5.19 -10.61
C THR A 187 -1.88 6.39 -11.14
N VAL A 188 -1.50 6.93 -12.31
CA VAL A 188 -2.27 7.99 -12.97
C VAL A 188 -3.62 7.45 -13.48
N GLY A 189 -3.62 6.27 -14.11
CA GLY A 189 -4.82 5.65 -14.64
C GLY A 189 -5.91 5.40 -13.59
N LYS A 190 -5.55 4.89 -12.41
CA LYS A 190 -6.53 4.64 -11.34
C LYS A 190 -7.13 5.92 -10.75
N LEU A 191 -6.33 6.99 -10.63
CA LEU A 191 -6.83 8.29 -10.14
C LEU A 191 -7.79 8.93 -11.14
N MET A 192 -7.50 8.80 -12.44
CA MET A 192 -8.40 9.25 -13.49
C MET A 192 -9.75 8.51 -13.46
N ALA A 193 -9.74 7.20 -13.28
CA ALA A 193 -10.97 6.41 -13.19
C ALA A 193 -11.82 6.76 -11.98
N LEU A 194 -11.21 6.95 -10.81
CA LEU A 194 -11.92 7.42 -9.62
C LEU A 194 -12.45 8.84 -9.80
N GLY A 195 -11.65 9.73 -10.41
CA GLY A 195 -12.10 11.08 -10.75
C GLY A 195 -13.33 11.06 -11.65
N LEU A 196 -13.34 10.20 -12.68
CA LEU A 196 -14.47 10.03 -13.58
C LEU A 196 -15.72 9.54 -12.85
N ILE A 197 -15.60 8.52 -11.99
CA ILE A 197 -16.73 8.01 -11.19
C ILE A 197 -17.31 9.12 -10.30
N ILE A 198 -16.45 9.89 -9.62
CA ILE A 198 -16.89 10.99 -8.75
C ILE A 198 -17.60 12.08 -9.56
N VAL A 199 -17.02 12.54 -10.68
CA VAL A 199 -17.61 13.58 -11.51
C VAL A 199 -18.98 13.16 -12.05
N VAL A 200 -19.09 11.93 -12.57
CA VAL A 200 -20.35 11.39 -13.10
C VAL A 200 -21.39 11.24 -12.00
N GLY A 201 -21.00 10.76 -10.81
CA GLY A 201 -21.89 10.68 -9.65
C GLY A 201 -22.39 12.05 -9.19
N LEU A 202 -21.52 13.07 -9.17
CA LEU A 202 -21.94 14.44 -8.85
C LEU A 202 -22.94 14.99 -9.88
N VAL A 203 -22.73 14.73 -11.18
CA VAL A 203 -23.69 15.11 -12.23
C VAL A 203 -25.05 14.44 -12.00
N GLN A 204 -25.08 13.16 -11.62
CA GLN A 204 -26.32 12.46 -11.30
C GLN A 204 -27.07 13.10 -10.12
N ILE A 205 -26.34 13.49 -9.08
CA ILE A 205 -26.91 14.19 -7.92
C ILE A 205 -27.49 15.55 -8.34
N PHE A 206 -26.77 16.32 -9.16
CA PHE A 206 -27.26 17.61 -9.68
C PHE A 206 -28.47 17.46 -10.61
N ASN A 207 -28.63 16.33 -11.28
CA ASN A 207 -29.80 16.01 -12.10
C ASN A 207 -31.02 15.55 -11.28
N GLY A 208 -30.91 15.48 -9.95
CA GLY A 208 -32.01 15.11 -9.05
C GLY A 208 -32.04 13.64 -8.62
N ASN A 209 -31.09 12.82 -9.07
CA ASN A 209 -31.03 11.39 -8.73
C ASN A 209 -30.33 11.16 -7.38
N TYR A 210 -30.93 11.67 -6.31
CA TYR A 210 -30.43 11.54 -4.93
C TYR A 210 -31.42 10.86 -3.97
N GLU A 211 -32.52 10.30 -4.48
CA GLU A 211 -33.57 9.68 -3.65
C GLU A 211 -33.02 8.58 -2.72
N GLY A 212 -32.14 7.71 -3.22
CA GLY A 212 -31.48 6.67 -2.43
C GLY A 212 -30.49 7.18 -1.37
N LEU A 213 -30.11 8.45 -1.43
CA LEU A 213 -29.23 9.13 -0.47
C LEU A 213 -30.01 9.96 0.57
N THR A 214 -31.33 10.10 0.42
CA THR A 214 -32.14 10.82 1.41
C THR A 214 -32.12 10.08 2.75
N PRO A 215 -32.01 10.75 3.90
CA PRO A 215 -31.85 10.08 5.19
C PRO A 215 -32.93 9.05 5.51
N GLN A 216 -34.16 9.27 5.05
CA GLN A 216 -35.31 8.40 5.27
C GLN A 216 -35.13 7.04 4.56
N VAL A 217 -34.55 7.04 3.35
CA VAL A 217 -34.29 5.82 2.56
C VAL A 217 -32.91 5.26 2.86
N ALA A 218 -31.90 6.11 2.99
CA ALA A 218 -30.53 5.67 3.22
C ALA A 218 -30.38 4.89 4.54
N PHE A 219 -31.10 5.29 5.60
CA PHE A 219 -31.10 4.60 6.90
C PHE A 219 -32.27 3.62 7.07
N SER A 220 -33.10 3.39 6.05
CA SER A 220 -34.08 2.32 6.12
C SER A 220 -33.35 0.97 6.11
N MET A 221 -33.60 0.15 7.13
CA MET A 221 -33.02 -1.19 7.23
C MET A 221 -34.16 -2.20 7.37
N ASP A 222 -34.18 -3.20 6.51
CA ASP A 222 -35.11 -4.33 6.65
C ASP A 222 -34.80 -5.16 7.92
N ARG A 223 -33.52 -5.18 8.30
CA ARG A 223 -33.03 -5.86 9.50
C ARG A 223 -31.85 -5.10 10.11
N ALA A 224 -31.91 -4.87 11.42
CA ALA A 224 -30.77 -4.29 12.13
C ALA A 224 -29.57 -5.27 12.10
N PRO A 225 -28.38 -4.83 11.65
CA PRO A 225 -27.21 -5.68 11.61
C PRO A 225 -26.75 -6.03 13.03
N SER A 226 -26.30 -7.26 13.22
CA SER A 226 -25.66 -7.67 14.46
C SER A 226 -24.29 -6.99 14.63
N VAL A 227 -23.81 -6.93 15.87
CA VAL A 227 -22.46 -6.40 16.17
C VAL A 227 -21.37 -7.11 15.34
N GLY A 228 -21.51 -8.42 15.13
CA GLY A 228 -20.58 -9.19 14.30
C GLY A 228 -20.59 -8.77 12.83
N GLN A 229 -21.76 -8.46 12.27
CA GLN A 229 -21.85 -7.94 10.90
C GLN A 229 -21.24 -6.55 10.78
N ILE A 230 -21.49 -5.66 11.74
CA ILE A 230 -20.84 -4.34 11.75
C ILE A 230 -19.31 -4.49 11.81
N ALA A 231 -18.79 -5.42 12.61
CA ALA A 231 -17.35 -5.71 12.66
C ALA A 231 -16.82 -6.22 11.31
N LEU A 232 -17.55 -7.10 10.61
CA LEU A 232 -17.19 -7.54 9.26
C LEU A 232 -17.20 -6.38 8.26
N ALA A 233 -18.16 -5.45 8.35
CA ALA A 233 -18.18 -4.24 7.51
C ALA A 233 -16.90 -3.39 7.71
N PHE A 234 -16.46 -3.21 8.96
CA PHE A 234 -15.21 -2.53 9.26
C PHE A 234 -13.99 -3.28 8.72
N LEU A 235 -13.96 -4.61 8.77
CA LEU A 235 -12.88 -5.40 8.16
C LEU A 235 -12.79 -5.17 6.64
N GLN A 236 -13.95 -5.11 5.96
CA GLN A 236 -14.00 -4.80 4.53
C GLN A 236 -13.53 -3.38 4.21
N ALA A 237 -13.90 -2.40 5.04
CA ALA A 237 -13.42 -1.03 4.92
C ALA A 237 -11.90 -0.93 5.18
N SER A 238 -11.40 -1.59 6.24
CA SER A 238 -9.97 -1.63 6.57
C SER A 238 -9.12 -2.21 5.42
N PHE A 239 -9.64 -3.20 4.70
CA PHE A 239 -8.97 -3.72 3.50
C PHE A 239 -8.77 -2.64 2.43
N ALA A 240 -9.76 -1.77 2.21
CA ALA A 240 -9.63 -0.67 1.24
C ALA A 240 -8.67 0.44 1.70
N PHE A 241 -8.52 0.63 3.01
CA PHE A 241 -7.57 1.58 3.58
C PHE A 241 -6.15 1.01 3.78
N SER A 242 -5.92 -0.27 3.46
CA SER A 242 -4.61 -0.92 3.62
C SER A 242 -3.50 -0.18 2.85
N GLY A 243 -2.29 -0.16 3.40
CA GLY A 243 -1.12 0.50 2.80
C GLY A 243 -0.70 1.82 3.46
N TRP A 244 -1.44 2.29 4.48
CA TRP A 244 -1.10 3.49 5.24
C TRP A 244 0.23 3.39 6.01
N ASN A 245 0.67 2.17 6.36
CA ASN A 245 1.92 1.91 7.08
C ASN A 245 3.17 1.90 6.18
N PHE A 246 3.02 2.04 4.85
CA PHE A 246 4.15 1.90 3.93
C PHE A 246 5.29 2.90 4.18
N LEU A 247 4.97 4.16 4.49
CA LEU A 247 5.99 5.21 4.65
C LEU A 247 6.93 4.91 5.84
N ASN A 248 6.48 4.08 6.80
CA ASN A 248 7.29 3.61 7.91
C ASN A 248 8.43 2.67 7.46
N TYR A 249 8.23 1.90 6.39
CA TYR A 249 9.25 0.99 5.85
C TYR A 249 10.39 1.73 5.16
N VAL A 250 10.13 2.94 4.66
CA VAL A 250 11.09 3.79 3.93
C VAL A 250 11.45 5.07 4.70
N THR A 251 11.25 5.08 6.03
CA THR A 251 11.46 6.28 6.86
C THR A 251 12.89 6.84 6.75
N GLU A 252 13.89 5.97 6.54
CA GLU A 252 15.29 6.37 6.37
C GLU A 252 15.54 7.17 5.08
N GLU A 253 14.70 7.01 4.06
CA GLU A 253 14.76 7.72 2.78
C GLU A 253 13.97 9.05 2.79
N VAL A 254 13.18 9.29 3.83
CA VAL A 254 12.37 10.51 3.98
C VAL A 254 13.22 11.68 4.46
N VAL A 255 13.08 12.83 3.79
CA VAL A 255 13.66 14.10 4.24
C VAL A 255 12.91 14.58 5.47
N GLU A 256 13.61 14.89 6.56
CA GLU A 256 13.02 15.34 7.85
C GLU A 256 11.82 14.48 8.33
N PRO A 257 12.02 13.17 8.61
CA PRO A 257 10.92 12.24 8.91
C PRO A 257 10.08 12.69 10.11
N ARG A 258 10.69 13.32 11.12
CA ARG A 258 10.00 13.87 12.30
C ARG A 258 8.89 14.88 11.96
N ARG A 259 9.01 15.59 10.84
CA ARG A 259 8.03 16.59 10.40
C ARG A 259 7.21 16.10 9.22
N ASN A 260 7.87 15.50 8.23
CA ASN A 260 7.22 15.15 6.98
C ASN A 260 6.37 13.88 7.08
N LEU A 261 6.74 12.92 7.93
CA LEU A 261 5.95 11.69 8.15
C LEU A 261 4.54 12.00 8.71
N PRO A 262 4.39 12.69 9.87
CA PRO A 262 3.06 13.00 10.39
C PRO A 262 2.27 13.95 9.48
N ARG A 263 2.94 14.93 8.85
CA ARG A 263 2.29 15.85 7.90
C ARG A 263 1.74 15.11 6.68
N ALA A 264 2.49 14.18 6.12
CA ALA A 264 2.04 13.39 4.97
C ALA A 264 0.80 12.56 5.32
N ILE A 265 0.77 11.96 6.51
CA ILE A 265 -0.37 11.19 7.03
C ILE A 265 -1.61 12.08 7.20
N PHE A 266 -1.47 13.23 7.86
CA PHE A 266 -2.58 14.17 8.10
C PHE A 266 -3.19 14.74 6.82
N ILE A 267 -2.43 14.82 5.74
CA ILE A 267 -2.94 15.27 4.43
C ILE A 267 -3.57 14.10 3.67
N SER A 268 -2.87 12.96 3.63
CA SER A 268 -3.20 11.85 2.74
C SER A 268 -4.44 11.07 3.19
N ILE A 269 -4.55 10.71 4.47
CA ILE A 269 -5.64 9.85 4.94
C ILE A 269 -7.01 10.53 4.88
N PRO A 270 -7.17 11.80 5.30
CA PRO A 270 -8.44 12.50 5.13
C PRO A 270 -8.82 12.65 3.66
N LEU A 271 -7.85 12.94 2.77
CA LEU A 271 -8.08 13.03 1.34
C LEU A 271 -8.59 11.70 0.77
N VAL A 272 -7.96 10.59 1.11
CA VAL A 272 -8.40 9.26 0.65
C VAL A 272 -9.78 8.91 1.21
N THR A 273 -10.03 9.23 2.49
CA THR A 273 -11.34 9.01 3.12
C THR A 273 -12.43 9.81 2.39
N PHE A 274 -12.14 11.06 2.03
CA PHE A 274 -13.04 11.90 1.24
C PHE A 274 -13.30 11.31 -0.14
N VAL A 275 -12.25 10.90 -0.88
CA VAL A 275 -12.37 10.26 -2.20
C VAL A 275 -13.19 8.96 -2.13
N TYR A 276 -12.93 8.10 -1.15
CA TYR A 276 -13.66 6.85 -0.98
C TYR A 276 -15.12 7.07 -0.62
N THR A 277 -15.40 8.04 0.27
CA THR A 277 -16.77 8.37 0.63
C THR A 277 -17.54 8.93 -0.57
N LEU A 278 -16.93 9.85 -1.34
CA LEU A 278 -17.53 10.37 -2.57
C LEU A 278 -17.75 9.29 -3.63
N THR A 279 -16.83 8.34 -3.77
CA THR A 279 -16.98 7.22 -4.70
C THR A 279 -18.18 6.34 -4.32
N ASN A 280 -18.37 6.07 -3.02
CA ASN A 280 -19.53 5.31 -2.57
C ASN A 280 -20.84 6.10 -2.76
N ILE A 281 -20.84 7.41 -2.47
CA ILE A 281 -21.97 8.29 -2.76
C ILE A 281 -22.32 8.26 -4.26
N ALA A 282 -21.31 8.28 -5.15
CA ALA A 282 -21.52 8.14 -6.59
C ALA A 282 -22.19 6.80 -6.93
N TYR A 283 -21.72 5.68 -6.37
CA TYR A 283 -22.35 4.38 -6.59
C TYR A 283 -23.81 4.35 -6.12
N PHE A 284 -24.11 4.85 -4.93
CA PHE A 284 -25.46 4.84 -4.37
C PHE A 284 -26.41 5.85 -5.03
N SER A 285 -25.91 6.92 -5.64
CA SER A 285 -26.73 7.83 -6.45
C SER A 285 -27.21 7.19 -7.76
N SER A 286 -26.46 6.19 -8.25
CA SER A 286 -26.59 5.68 -9.61
C SER A 286 -27.14 4.25 -9.68
N MET A 287 -27.00 3.46 -8.61
CA MET A 287 -27.44 2.08 -8.53
C MET A 287 -28.25 1.86 -7.25
N SER A 288 -29.23 0.94 -7.31
CA SER A 288 -29.92 0.52 -6.09
C SER A 288 -29.02 -0.35 -5.22
N PRO A 289 -29.28 -0.47 -3.91
CA PRO A 289 -28.54 -1.37 -3.04
C PRO A 289 -28.52 -2.82 -3.54
N GLU A 290 -29.64 -3.32 -4.06
CA GLU A 290 -29.79 -4.68 -4.59
C GLU A 290 -28.98 -4.87 -5.88
N GLU A 291 -28.97 -3.87 -6.76
CA GLU A 291 -28.15 -3.85 -7.97
C GLU A 291 -26.66 -3.90 -7.62
N LEU A 292 -26.23 -3.14 -6.60
CA LEU A 292 -24.85 -3.14 -6.15
C LEU A 292 -24.43 -4.50 -5.55
N LEU A 293 -25.30 -5.12 -4.74
CA LEU A 293 -25.06 -6.43 -4.12
C LEU A 293 -25.05 -7.58 -5.13
N SER A 294 -25.85 -7.49 -6.19
CA SER A 294 -25.87 -8.51 -7.25
C SER A 294 -24.68 -8.40 -8.21
N SER A 295 -24.06 -7.22 -8.33
CA SER A 295 -22.89 -7.02 -9.20
C SER A 295 -21.62 -7.71 -8.67
N ASN A 296 -20.85 -8.33 -9.56
CA ASN A 296 -19.50 -8.86 -9.26
C ASN A 296 -18.40 -7.81 -9.42
N ALA A 297 -18.68 -6.74 -10.17
CA ALA A 297 -17.74 -5.66 -10.49
C ALA A 297 -18.48 -4.33 -10.48
N VAL A 298 -18.65 -3.76 -9.27
CA VAL A 298 -19.48 -2.58 -9.00
C VAL A 298 -19.16 -1.40 -9.94
N ALA A 299 -17.87 -1.14 -10.19
CA ALA A 299 -17.50 -0.03 -11.06
C ALA A 299 -17.87 -0.27 -12.53
N VAL A 300 -17.80 -1.51 -13.02
CA VAL A 300 -18.19 -1.85 -14.39
C VAL A 300 -19.68 -1.65 -14.58
N THR A 301 -20.50 -2.14 -13.64
CA THR A 301 -21.96 -1.93 -13.67
C THR A 301 -22.32 -0.45 -13.65
N PHE A 302 -21.63 0.36 -12.83
CA PHE A 302 -21.77 1.82 -12.85
C PHE A 302 -21.46 2.41 -14.23
N GLY A 303 -20.37 1.97 -14.85
CA GLY A 303 -19.96 2.40 -16.19
C GLY A 303 -20.94 2.02 -17.28
N GLU A 304 -21.46 0.79 -17.27
CA GLU A 304 -22.46 0.31 -18.24
C GLU A 304 -23.75 1.15 -18.20
N LYS A 305 -24.18 1.54 -17.00
CA LYS A 305 -25.41 2.31 -16.81
C LYS A 305 -25.31 3.76 -17.27
N LEU A 306 -24.15 4.40 -17.08
CA LEU A 306 -24.01 5.85 -17.23
C LEU A 306 -23.11 6.30 -18.38
N LEU A 307 -22.14 5.49 -18.77
CA LEU A 307 -21.09 5.88 -19.71
C LEU A 307 -21.33 5.37 -21.14
N GLY A 308 -22.29 4.47 -21.34
CA GLY A 308 -22.61 3.92 -22.65
C GLY A 308 -21.37 3.35 -23.34
N MET A 309 -20.95 3.95 -24.47
CA MET A 309 -19.74 3.54 -25.20
C MET A 309 -18.44 3.69 -24.39
N PHE A 310 -18.40 4.59 -23.41
CA PHE A 310 -17.22 4.80 -22.56
C PHE A 310 -17.14 3.80 -21.39
N SER A 311 -18.10 2.87 -21.26
CA SER A 311 -18.10 1.84 -20.20
C SER A 311 -16.84 0.98 -20.20
N VAL A 312 -16.23 0.76 -21.39
CA VAL A 312 -15.00 -0.01 -21.60
C VAL A 312 -13.79 0.59 -20.86
N ILE A 313 -13.79 1.90 -20.59
CA ILE A 313 -12.70 2.57 -19.87
C ILE A 313 -12.59 2.07 -18.43
N ILE A 314 -13.72 1.74 -17.79
CA ILE A 314 -13.75 1.32 -16.38
C ILE A 314 -13.04 -0.02 -16.15
N PRO A 315 -13.41 -1.14 -16.80
CA PRO A 315 -12.75 -2.43 -16.59
C PRO A 315 -11.27 -2.37 -16.94
N ILE A 316 -10.88 -1.61 -17.99
CA ILE A 316 -9.47 -1.37 -18.32
C ILE A 316 -8.77 -0.66 -17.16
N SER A 317 -9.33 0.45 -16.66
CA SER A 317 -8.69 1.22 -15.60
C SER A 317 -8.58 0.46 -14.28
N VAL A 318 -9.60 -0.34 -13.92
CA VAL A 318 -9.56 -1.20 -12.72
C VAL A 318 -8.59 -2.36 -12.91
N ALA A 319 -8.51 -2.95 -14.10
CA ALA A 319 -7.51 -3.96 -14.43
C ALA A 319 -6.08 -3.40 -14.31
N LEU A 320 -5.85 -2.18 -14.79
CA LEU A 320 -4.55 -1.50 -14.60
C LEU A 320 -4.26 -1.21 -13.13
N SER A 321 -5.28 -0.80 -12.35
CA SER A 321 -5.15 -0.54 -10.91
C SER A 321 -4.76 -1.81 -10.13
N THR A 322 -5.44 -2.93 -10.39
CA THR A 322 -5.15 -4.23 -9.77
C THR A 322 -3.75 -4.74 -10.16
N PHE A 323 -3.34 -4.57 -11.42
CA PHE A 323 -2.01 -4.91 -11.90
C PHE A 323 -0.92 -4.08 -11.19
N GLY A 324 -1.14 -2.78 -11.04
CA GLY A 324 -0.27 -1.90 -10.25
C GLY A 324 -0.21 -2.27 -8.77
N GLY A 325 -1.35 -2.68 -8.19
CA GLY A 325 -1.43 -3.18 -6.82
C GLY A 325 -0.57 -4.43 -6.59
N ILE A 326 -0.70 -5.45 -7.45
CA ILE A 326 0.12 -6.67 -7.39
C ILE A 326 1.61 -6.32 -7.49
N ASN A 327 1.98 -5.47 -8.44
CA ASN A 327 3.36 -5.04 -8.63
C ASN A 327 3.93 -4.32 -7.39
N GLY A 328 3.17 -3.39 -6.80
CA GLY A 328 3.56 -2.70 -5.57
C GLY A 328 3.72 -3.64 -4.37
N TYR A 329 2.82 -4.62 -4.23
CA TYR A 329 2.93 -5.64 -3.18
C TYR A 329 4.13 -6.57 -3.39
N LEU A 330 4.44 -6.95 -4.64
CA LEU A 330 5.64 -7.73 -4.95
C LEU A 330 6.92 -6.97 -4.57
N PHE A 331 7.00 -5.67 -4.89
CA PHE A 331 8.12 -4.83 -4.44
C PHE A 331 8.24 -4.77 -2.93
N THR A 332 7.14 -4.52 -2.24
CA THR A 332 7.13 -4.36 -0.78
C THR A 332 7.43 -5.67 -0.06
N SER A 333 6.98 -6.81 -0.60
CA SER A 333 7.20 -8.14 -0.02
C SER A 333 8.69 -8.52 0.05
N SER A 334 9.53 -7.95 -0.82
CA SER A 334 10.97 -8.21 -0.81
C SER A 334 11.68 -7.65 0.44
N SER A 335 11.23 -6.52 1.01
CA SER A 335 11.91 -5.87 2.14
C SER A 335 11.83 -6.70 3.43
N PRO A 336 10.65 -7.19 3.89
CA PRO A 336 10.59 -8.11 5.04
C PRO A 336 11.32 -9.42 4.78
N MET A 337 11.27 -9.95 3.55
CA MET A 337 11.96 -11.20 3.19
C MET A 337 13.50 -11.03 3.26
N CYS A 338 14.05 -9.93 2.75
CA CYS A 338 15.47 -9.62 2.88
C CYS A 338 15.90 -9.44 4.34
N VAL A 339 15.05 -8.85 5.18
CA VAL A 339 15.30 -8.74 6.63
C VAL A 339 15.25 -10.12 7.31
N SER A 340 14.30 -10.98 6.92
CA SER A 340 14.18 -12.37 7.42
C SER A 340 15.42 -13.22 7.11
N SER A 341 16.04 -12.98 5.95
CA SER A 341 17.23 -13.71 5.49
C SER A 341 18.54 -13.21 6.12
N GLY A 342 18.48 -12.31 7.12
CA GLY A 342 19.66 -11.89 7.87
C GLY A 342 20.59 -10.91 7.15
N CYS A 343 20.16 -10.28 6.04
CA CYS A 343 20.97 -9.31 5.30
C CYS A 343 21.39 -8.07 6.11
N VAL A 344 20.83 -7.86 7.31
CA VAL A 344 21.18 -6.74 8.20
C VAL A 344 22.30 -7.11 9.19
N SER A 345 22.63 -8.40 9.38
CA SER A 345 23.60 -8.82 10.41
C SER A 345 24.68 -9.82 9.97
N GLN A 346 24.56 -10.51 8.84
CA GLN A 346 25.63 -11.40 8.35
C GLN A 346 25.71 -11.38 6.81
N GLU A 347 26.87 -10.95 6.30
CA GLU A 347 27.32 -11.02 4.90
C GLU A 347 26.31 -10.60 3.80
N PRO A 348 26.38 -9.35 3.28
CA PRO A 348 25.42 -8.79 2.32
C PRO A 348 25.46 -9.41 0.91
N GLU A 349 26.37 -10.35 0.62
CA GLU A 349 26.61 -10.84 -0.75
C GLU A 349 25.78 -12.06 -1.17
N LYS A 350 25.20 -12.84 -0.25
CA LYS A 350 24.70 -14.18 -0.61
C LYS A 350 23.18 -14.36 -0.68
N ALA A 351 22.39 -13.55 0.02
CA ALA A 351 20.92 -13.58 -0.08
C ALA A 351 20.35 -12.47 -0.99
N CYS A 352 21.09 -11.37 -1.15
CA CYS A 352 20.80 -10.28 -2.07
C CYS A 352 21.56 -10.45 -3.40
N SER A 353 21.62 -11.67 -3.96
CA SER A 353 22.05 -11.81 -5.36
C SER A 353 20.92 -11.34 -6.27
N SER A 354 20.70 -10.03 -6.30
CA SER A 354 20.19 -9.34 -7.47
C SER A 354 20.95 -9.89 -8.68
N THR A 355 20.21 -10.25 -9.72
CA THR A 355 20.69 -10.80 -10.99
C THR A 355 21.66 -9.82 -11.67
N ALA A 356 22.86 -9.69 -11.13
CA ALA A 356 23.97 -8.98 -11.74
C ALA A 356 24.44 -9.87 -12.90
N GLY A 357 24.36 -9.32 -14.11
CA GLY A 357 24.81 -9.98 -15.31
C GLY A 357 26.20 -10.61 -15.14
N ARG A 358 26.25 -11.91 -15.42
CA ARG A 358 27.41 -12.75 -15.81
C ARG A 358 28.77 -12.04 -15.81
N ASN A 359 29.63 -12.44 -14.87
CA ASN A 359 30.96 -13.04 -15.11
C ASN A 359 31.76 -13.04 -13.80
N LEU A 360 31.63 -14.09 -13.00
CA LEU A 360 32.58 -14.37 -11.91
C LEU A 360 33.00 -15.83 -12.04
N THR A 361 34.23 -16.00 -12.53
CA THR A 361 34.99 -17.25 -12.55
C THR A 361 35.08 -17.84 -11.14
N PHE A 362 34.66 -19.09 -11.01
CA PHE A 362 34.76 -19.90 -9.80
C PHE A 362 36.22 -20.22 -9.47
N THR A 363 36.68 -19.86 -8.27
CA THR A 363 37.81 -20.51 -7.61
C THR A 363 37.52 -20.70 -6.12
N ASP A 364 37.61 -21.97 -5.68
CA ASP A 364 37.62 -22.53 -4.32
C ASP A 364 36.32 -23.20 -3.79
N PRO A 365 36.22 -24.55 -3.78
CA PRO A 365 35.08 -25.31 -3.28
C PRO A 365 35.10 -25.68 -1.78
N SER A 366 35.96 -25.11 -0.95
CA SER A 366 36.20 -25.64 0.41
C SER A 366 35.31 -25.11 1.55
N ARG A 367 34.30 -24.26 1.31
CA ARG A 367 33.54 -23.57 2.40
C ARG A 367 32.04 -23.83 2.53
N TYR A 368 31.46 -24.80 1.85
CA TYR A 368 30.04 -25.14 2.02
C TYR A 368 29.85 -26.45 2.80
N ARG A 369 29.84 -26.35 4.13
CA ARG A 369 29.14 -27.32 4.99
C ARG A 369 28.28 -26.57 6.00
N SER A 370 27.07 -27.10 6.18
CA SER A 370 26.12 -26.81 7.26
C SER A 370 25.51 -25.40 7.30
N HIS A 371 24.42 -25.20 6.56
CA HIS A 371 23.08 -24.88 7.09
C HIS A 371 22.16 -24.40 5.97
N CYS A 372 21.50 -25.36 5.31
CA CYS A 372 20.26 -25.16 4.54
C CYS A 372 19.53 -26.49 4.56
N ILE A 373 18.79 -26.72 5.64
CA ILE A 373 17.72 -27.71 5.67
C ILE A 373 16.44 -26.88 5.68
N SER A 374 15.64 -27.09 4.62
CA SER A 374 14.19 -26.90 4.50
C SER A 374 13.51 -25.89 5.43
N TYR A 375 12.91 -24.83 4.87
CA TYR A 375 11.46 -24.69 4.70
C TYR A 375 11.13 -23.39 3.97
#